data_AF-A0A662J7L7-F1
#
_entry.id   AF-A0A662J7L7-F1
#
_cell.length_a   1.000
_cell.length_b   1.000
_cell.length_c   1.000
_cell.angle_alpha   90.00
_cell.angle_beta   90.00
_cell.angle_gamma   90.00
#
_symmetry.space_group_name_H-M   'P 1'
#
loop_
_entity.id
_entity.type
_entity.pdbx_description
1 polymer ?
#
loop_
_entity_poly.entity_id
_entity_poly.type
_entity_poly.pdbx_seq_one_letter_code
_entity_poly.pdbx_strand_id
1 'polypeptide(L)' 'MVATVKCPECGGEMKFDRQAYRYICRSCGLTLTREELNAMMSRRREEARDEREASRREYLKWWLSKK' A
#
# COMPACT_ATOMS: atom_id res chain seq x y z
N MET A 1 -21.90 3.83 1.72
CA MET A 1 -20.45 4.16 1.70
C MET A 1 -19.78 3.25 0.68
N VAL A 2 -19.40 3.76 -0.49
CA VAL A 2 -18.67 2.98 -1.51
C VAL A 2 -17.20 3.05 -1.13
N ALA A 3 -16.59 1.92 -0.77
CA ALA A 3 -15.15 1.87 -0.49
C ALA A 3 -14.39 2.08 -1.81
N THR A 4 -13.88 3.29 -2.03
CA THR A 4 -13.03 3.62 -3.16
C THR A 4 -11.66 2.97 -2.97
N VAL A 5 -11.38 1.95 -3.77
CA VAL A 5 -10.07 1.29 -3.80
C VAL A 5 -9.09 2.22 -4.52
N LYS A 6 -8.01 2.60 -3.83
CA LYS A 6 -6.94 3.41 -4.42
C LYS A 6 -5.89 2.51 -5.05
N CYS A 7 -5.38 2.94 -6.20
CA CYS A 7 -4.30 2.27 -6.90
C CYS A 7 -3.02 2.35 -6.05
N PRO A 8 -2.31 1.23 -5.84
CA PRO A 8 -1.03 1.26 -5.14
C PRO A 8 -0.01 2.16 -5.86
N GLU A 9 0.07 2.10 -7.18
CA GLU A 9 1.12 2.83 -7.92
C GLU A 9 0.91 4.34 -8.02
N CYS A 10 -0.29 4.80 -8.38
CA CYS A 10 -0.54 6.22 -8.66
C CYS A 10 -1.48 6.91 -7.65
N GLY A 11 -2.06 6.17 -6.69
CA GLY A 11 -3.04 6.71 -5.75
C GLY A 11 -4.41 7.05 -6.36
N GLY A 12 -4.59 6.86 -7.67
CA GLY A 12 -5.83 7.10 -8.39
C GLY A 12 -6.94 6.10 -8.06
N GLU A 13 -8.16 6.42 -8.46
CA GLU A 13 -9.31 5.55 -8.20
C GLU A 13 -9.31 4.31 -9.11
N MET A 14 -9.49 3.15 -8.51
CA MET A 14 -9.72 1.90 -9.24
C MET A 14 -11.21 1.61 -9.36
N LYS A 15 -11.64 1.27 -10.58
CA LYS A 15 -12.99 0.80 -10.89
C LYS A 15 -12.97 -0.73 -10.97
N PHE A 16 -13.94 -1.38 -10.35
CA PHE A 16 -14.13 -2.82 -10.53
C PHE A 16 -14.88 -3.10 -11.83
N ASP A 17 -14.27 -3.86 -12.72
CA ASP A 17 -14.86 -4.40 -13.92
C ASP A 17 -15.44 -5.78 -13.63
N ARG A 18 -16.77 -5.93 -13.80
CA ARG A 18 -17.48 -7.18 -13.52
C ARG A 18 -17.32 -8.22 -14.62
N GLN A 19 -17.02 -7.81 -15.86
CA GLN A 19 -16.83 -8.75 -16.97
C GLN A 19 -15.48 -9.45 -16.84
N ALA A 20 -14.44 -8.70 -16.50
CA ALA A 20 -13.09 -9.23 -16.32
C ALA A 20 -12.78 -9.70 -14.89
N TYR A 21 -13.70 -9.45 -13.94
CA TYR A 21 -13.49 -9.64 -12.50
C TYR A 21 -12.18 -9.00 -11.99
N ARG A 22 -11.88 -7.81 -12.51
CA ARG A 22 -10.60 -7.12 -12.32
C ARG A 22 -10.81 -5.67 -11.90
N TYR A 23 -9.87 -5.13 -11.15
CA TYR A 23 -9.78 -3.73 -10.81
C TYR A 23 -8.94 -3.01 -11.85
N ILE A 24 -9.49 -1.94 -12.43
CA ILE A 24 -8.84 -1.13 -13.46
C ILE A 24 -8.66 0.28 -12.91
N CYS A 25 -7.43 0.76 -12.85
CA CYS A 25 -7.14 2.14 -12.48
C CYS A 25 -7.41 3.10 -13.66
N ARG A 26 -8.16 4.18 -13.42
CA ARG A 26 -8.44 5.18 -14.46
C ARG A 26 -7.28 6.13 -14.75
N SER A 27 -6.33 6.25 -13.84
CA SER A 27 -5.20 7.19 -13.99
C SER A 27 -3.98 6.57 -14.67
N CYS A 28 -3.62 5.34 -14.31
CA CYS A 28 -2.42 4.67 -14.86
C CYS A 28 -2.72 3.46 -15.75
N GLY A 29 -3.99 3.04 -15.88
CA GLY A 29 -4.37 1.88 -16.67
C GLY A 29 -4.04 0.53 -16.03
N LEU A 30 -3.61 0.51 -14.76
CA LEU A 30 -3.25 -0.72 -14.06
C LEU A 30 -4.46 -1.63 -13.86
N THR A 31 -4.35 -2.87 -14.32
CA THR A 31 -5.32 -3.94 -14.17
C THR A 31 -4.83 -4.96 -13.15
N LEU A 32 -5.57 -5.15 -12.06
CA LEU A 32 -5.23 -6.11 -11.00
C LEU A 32 -6.43 -6.99 -10.67
N THR A 33 -6.19 -8.24 -10.32
CA THR A 33 -7.19 -9.07 -9.65
C THR A 33 -7.34 -8.63 -8.18
N ARG A 34 -8.39 -9.14 -7.52
CA ARG A 34 -8.61 -8.85 -6.09
C ARG A 34 -7.44 -9.34 -5.22
N GLU A 35 -6.89 -10.50 -5.55
CA GLU A 35 -5.80 -11.15 -4.83
C GLU A 35 -4.49 -10.38 -4.99
N GLU A 36 -4.12 -10.03 -6.21
CA GLU A 36 -2.91 -9.24 -6.48
C GLU A 36 -2.96 -7.88 -5.78
N LEU A 37 -4.11 -7.21 -5.85
CA LEU A 37 -4.32 -5.94 -5.16
C LEU A 37 -4.17 -6.08 -3.65
N ASN A 38 -4.68 -7.16 -3.05
CA ASN A 38 -4.54 -7.40 -1.62
C ASN A 38 -3.09 -7.73 -1.24
N ALA A 39 -2.41 -8.55 -2.04
CA ALA A 39 -1.00 -8.90 -1.83
C ALA A 39 -0.09 -7.66 -1.87
N MET A 40 -0.27 -6.79 -2.88
CA MET A 40 0.47 -5.53 -3.00
C MET A 40 0.22 -4.60 -1.81
N MET A 41 -1.04 -4.47 -1.39
CA MET A 41 -1.40 -3.60 -0.27
C MET A 41 -0.89 -4.14 1.07
N SER A 42 -0.88 -5.46 1.24
CA SER A 42 -0.35 -6.12 2.43
C SER A 42 1.16 -5.93 2.53
N ARG A 43 1.90 -6.16 1.44
CA ARG A 43 3.35 -5.96 1.37
C ARG A 43 3.73 -4.51 1.69
N ARG A 44 3.09 -3.52 1.07
CA ARG A 44 3.36 -2.10 1.37
C ARG A 44 3.08 -1.73 2.83
N ARG A 45 2.08 -2.36 3.45
CA ARG A 45 1.78 -2.12 4.87
C ARG A 45 2.84 -2.72 5.78
N GLU A 46 3.40 -3.87 5.43
CA GLU A 46 4.49 -4.51 6.16
C GLU A 46 5.78 -3.70 6.03
N GLU A 47 6.18 -3.33 4.81
CA GLU A 47 7.34 -2.47 4.54
C GLU A 47 7.25 -1.14 5.34
N ALA A 48 6.08 -0.50 5.34
CA ALA A 48 5.86 0.72 6.11
C ALA A 48 5.89 0.51 7.64
N ARG A 49 5.60 -0.69 8.14
CA ARG A 49 5.74 -1.01 9.58
C ARG A 49 7.21 -1.20 9.92
N ASP A 50 7.95 -1.91 9.09
CA ASP A 50 9.37 -2.18 9.30
C ASP A 50 10.19 -0.90 9.29
N GLU A 51 9.93 0.02 8.35
CA GLU A 51 10.58 1.35 8.32
C GLU A 51 10.32 2.16 9.60
N ARG A 52 9.09 2.11 10.13
CA ARG A 52 8.74 2.79 11.39
C ARG A 52 9.46 2.17 12.57
N GLU A 53 9.54 0.84 12.63
CA GLU A 53 10.27 0.16 13.68
C GLU A 53 11.77 0.46 13.61
N ALA A 54 12.36 0.43 12.42
CA ALA A 54 13.76 0.78 12.18
C ALA A 54 14.05 2.23 12.64
N SER A 55 13.22 3.19 12.22
CA SER A 55 13.33 4.59 12.65
C SER A 55 13.24 4.73 14.17
N ARG A 56 12.33 3.99 14.82
CA ARG A 56 12.19 3.98 16.28
C ARG A 56 13.43 3.41 16.97
N ARG A 57 13.99 2.31 16.45
CA ARG A 57 15.21 1.67 16.98
C ARG A 57 16.41 2.61 16.86
N GLU A 58 16.58 3.26 15.71
CA GLU A 58 17.65 4.22 15.48
C GLU A 58 17.54 5.43 16.41
N TYR A 59 16.34 6.02 16.51
CA TYR A 59 16.09 7.13 17.43
C TYR A 59 16.39 6.74 18.88
N LEU A 60 15.95 5.56 19.32
CA LEU A 60 16.20 5.06 20.67
C LEU A 60 17.70 4.88 20.94
N LYS A 61 18.44 4.34 19.96
CA LYS A 61 19.89 4.15 20.06
C LYS A 61 20.62 5.49 20.16
N TRP A 62 20.26 6.47 19.33
CA TRP A 62 20.82 7.82 19.39
C TRP A 62 20.55 8.49 20.74
N TRP A 63 19.31 8.40 21.23
CA TRP A 63 18.92 8.99 22.52
C TRP A 63 19.68 8.39 23.70
N LEU A 64 19.82 7.06 23.73
CA LEU A 64 20.57 6.35 24.77
C LEU A 64 22.07 6.63 24.70
N SER A 65 22.62 6.91 23.52
CA SER A 65 24.05 7.28 23.36
C SER A 65 24.38 8.68 23.89
N LYS A 66 23.37 9.53 24.13
CA LYS A 66 23.53 10.91 24.58
C LYS A 66 23.39 11.07 26.11
N LYS A 67 23.23 9.96 26.83
CA LYS A 67 23.04 9.90 28.28
C LYS A 67 24.20 9.18 28.95
#